data_AF-A0AAV5VYD0-F1
#
_entry.id   AF-A0AAV5VYD0-F1
#
_cell.length_a   1.000
_cell.length_b   1.000
_cell.length_c   1.000
_cell.angle_alpha   90.00
_cell.angle_beta   90.00
_cell.angle_gamma   90.00
#
_symmetry.space_group_name_H-M   'P 1'
#
loop_
_entity.id
_entity.type
_entity.pdbx_description
1 polymer ?
#
loop_
_entity_poly.entity_id
_entity_poly.type
_entity_poly.pdbx_seq_one_letter_code
_entity_poly.pdbx_strand_id
1 'polypeptide(L)'
;MHSSILIFLFAIGAVSSQTCVDLVNPSTGVSDCPSSSYLCNNAVYYDFMTIQCPKTCGRCQSTKTTTTTASNCVDKTNPGGPDCSETAYLCKNPAFSAYLATQCPKTCGKC
;
A
#
# COMPACT_ATOMS: atom_id res chain seq x y z
N MET A 1 43.30 3.47 -20.19
CA MET A 1 43.64 2.36 -19.28
C MET A 1 43.70 2.91 -17.86
N HIS A 2 42.71 2.47 -17.06
CA HIS A 2 42.48 2.64 -15.62
C HIS A 2 42.44 4.05 -15.01
N SER A 3 41.29 4.41 -14.42
CA SER A 3 41.30 4.88 -13.03
C SER A 3 39.95 4.59 -12.37
N SER A 4 39.97 3.56 -11.53
CA SER A 4 38.97 3.26 -10.52
C SER A 4 38.71 4.48 -9.64
N ILE A 5 37.44 4.80 -9.36
CA ILE A 5 36.99 5.44 -8.12
C ILE A 5 35.51 5.11 -7.92
N LEU A 6 35.31 4.16 -7.01
CA LEU A 6 34.33 4.15 -5.94
C LEU A 6 32.90 4.60 -6.28
N ILE A 7 32.07 3.57 -6.48
CA ILE A 7 30.63 3.55 -6.25
C ILE A 7 30.36 4.17 -4.87
N PHE A 8 30.06 5.47 -4.83
CA PHE A 8 29.41 6.08 -3.69
C PHE A 8 27.92 5.77 -3.79
N LEU A 9 27.52 4.81 -2.96
CA LEU A 9 26.15 4.49 -2.58
C LEU A 9 25.44 5.72 -2.01
N PHE A 10 25.03 6.63 -2.88
CA PHE A 10 23.90 7.50 -2.60
C PHE A 10 22.81 7.14 -3.60
N ALA A 11 22.07 6.08 -3.28
CA ALA A 11 20.71 5.91 -3.76
C ALA A 11 19.88 7.06 -3.16
N ILE A 12 19.99 8.24 -3.74
CA ILE A 12 18.97 9.28 -3.62
C ILE A 12 17.75 8.68 -4.32
N GLY A 13 16.92 8.01 -3.53
CA GLY A 13 15.55 7.72 -3.90
C GLY A 13 14.87 9.06 -4.13
N ALA A 14 14.87 9.52 -5.38
CA ALA A 14 14.02 10.60 -5.81
C ALA A 14 12.60 10.15 -5.52
N VAL A 15 12.03 10.63 -4.41
CA VAL A 15 10.59 10.65 -4.24
C VAL A 15 10.07 11.61 -5.30
N SER A 16 9.87 11.08 -6.51
CA SER A 16 9.00 11.74 -7.46
C SER A 16 7.64 11.71 -6.79
N SER A 17 7.29 12.80 -6.12
CA SER A 17 5.91 13.15 -5.83
C SER A 17 5.24 13.19 -7.19
N GLN A 18 4.80 12.03 -7.66
CA GLN A 18 4.17 11.86 -8.95
C GLN A 18 2.91 12.71 -8.83
N THR A 19 2.95 13.90 -9.40
CA THR A 19 1.80 14.79 -9.46
C THR A 19 0.69 13.97 -10.08
N CYS A 20 -0.36 13.70 -9.31
CA CYS A 20 -1.40 12.83 -9.80
C CYS A 20 -2.28 13.61 -10.78
N VAL A 21 -1.86 13.55 -12.03
CA VAL A 21 -2.47 14.23 -13.17
C VAL A 21 -2.65 13.22 -14.29
N ASP A 22 -3.67 13.44 -15.09
CA ASP A 22 -3.87 12.63 -16.29
C ASP A 22 -2.76 12.94 -17.29
N LEU A 23 -2.21 11.88 -17.89
CA LEU A 23 -1.18 12.00 -18.90
C LEU A 23 -1.82 12.60 -20.16
N VAL A 24 -1.07 13.50 -20.77
CA VAL A 24 -1.40 14.09 -22.07
C VAL A 24 -0.54 13.42 -23.13
N ASN A 25 -1.08 13.32 -24.34
CA ASN A 25 -0.28 12.90 -25.48
C ASN A 25 0.81 13.98 -25.72
N PRO A 26 2.11 13.63 -25.74
CA PRO A 26 3.18 14.60 -25.88
C PRO A 26 3.21 15.30 -27.24
N SER A 27 2.57 14.73 -28.26
CA SER A 27 2.48 15.32 -29.60
C SER A 27 1.31 16.29 -29.78
N THR A 28 0.21 16.13 -29.01
CA THR A 28 -0.98 16.99 -29.12
C THR A 28 -1.23 17.86 -27.89
N GLY A 29 -0.63 17.54 -26.75
CA GLY A 29 -0.84 18.22 -25.47
C GLY A 29 -2.22 17.98 -24.84
N VAL A 30 -3.04 17.09 -25.41
CA VAL A 30 -4.41 16.82 -24.96
C VAL A 30 -4.47 15.49 -24.21
N SER A 31 -5.34 15.41 -23.20
CA SER A 31 -5.65 14.17 -22.48
C SER A 31 -6.97 13.59 -22.98
N ASP A 32 -6.93 12.37 -23.51
CA ASP A 32 -8.12 11.60 -23.93
C ASP A 32 -8.80 10.85 -22.76
N CYS A 33 -8.30 11.08 -21.53
CA CYS A 33 -8.81 10.45 -20.32
C CYS A 33 -10.31 10.70 -20.06
N PRO A 34 -10.87 11.92 -20.24
CA PRO A 34 -12.30 12.16 -20.01
C PRO A 34 -13.21 11.24 -20.84
N SER A 35 -12.84 11.05 -22.11
CA SER A 35 -13.54 10.18 -23.06
C SER A 35 -13.41 8.69 -22.72
N SER A 36 -12.35 8.33 -21.99
CA SER A 36 -12.01 6.94 -21.64
C SER A 36 -12.41 6.56 -20.21
N SER A 37 -13.08 7.46 -19.48
CA SER A 37 -13.50 7.24 -18.08
C SER A 37 -14.34 5.98 -17.87
N TYR A 38 -15.14 5.57 -18.86
CA TYR A 38 -15.91 4.33 -18.81
C TYR A 38 -15.05 3.06 -18.75
N LEU A 39 -13.79 3.12 -19.22
CA LEU A 39 -12.83 2.02 -19.18
C LEU A 39 -12.13 1.86 -17.83
N CYS A 40 -12.31 2.81 -16.90
CA CYS A 40 -11.63 2.75 -15.61
C CYS A 40 -11.86 1.40 -14.92
N ASN A 41 -13.08 0.86 -14.92
CA ASN A 41 -13.38 -0.42 -14.25
C ASN A 41 -13.29 -1.65 -15.16
N ASN A 42 -12.87 -1.49 -16.42
CA ASN A 42 -12.70 -2.62 -17.32
C ASN A 42 -11.40 -3.35 -16.98
N ALA A 43 -11.48 -4.64 -16.63
CA ALA A 43 -10.34 -5.44 -16.20
C ALA A 43 -9.15 -5.43 -17.19
N VAL A 44 -9.42 -5.35 -18.49
CA VAL A 44 -8.37 -5.32 -19.53
C VAL A 44 -7.64 -3.97 -19.56
N TYR A 45 -8.35 -2.89 -19.26
CA TYR A 45 -7.82 -1.52 -19.33
C TYR A 45 -7.51 -0.92 -17.96
N TYR A 46 -7.72 -1.68 -16.89
CA TYR A 46 -7.62 -1.21 -15.52
C TYR A 46 -6.23 -0.65 -15.22
N ASP A 47 -5.17 -1.40 -15.55
CA ASP A 47 -3.79 -1.01 -15.32
C ASP A 47 -3.38 0.16 -16.21
N PHE A 48 -3.74 0.11 -17.49
CA PHE A 48 -3.48 1.18 -18.44
C PHE A 48 -4.10 2.51 -17.99
N MET A 49 -5.37 2.49 -17.58
CA MET A 49 -6.09 3.65 -17.08
C MET A 49 -5.58 4.11 -15.71
N THR A 50 -4.95 3.22 -14.93
CA THR A 50 -4.28 3.59 -13.67
C THR A 50 -3.01 4.40 -13.93
N ILE A 51 -2.27 4.07 -14.98
CA ILE A 51 -1.03 4.78 -15.33
C ILE A 51 -1.34 6.07 -16.09
N GLN A 52 -2.18 5.99 -17.13
CA GLN A 52 -2.43 7.10 -18.04
C GLN A 52 -3.44 8.11 -17.49
N CYS A 53 -4.42 7.66 -16.72
CA CYS A 53 -5.56 8.48 -16.30
C CYS A 53 -5.84 8.34 -14.79
N PRO A 54 -4.82 8.46 -13.92
CA PRO A 54 -5.01 8.23 -12.49
C PRO A 54 -5.98 9.25 -11.88
N LYS A 55 -6.06 10.46 -12.43
CA LYS A 55 -6.93 11.52 -11.92
C LYS A 55 -8.38 11.32 -12.38
N THR A 56 -8.57 11.05 -13.66
CA THR A 56 -9.89 10.76 -14.24
C THR A 56 -10.52 9.51 -13.63
N CYS A 57 -9.72 8.48 -13.32
CA CYS A 57 -10.23 7.26 -12.69
C CYS A 57 -10.31 7.33 -11.16
N GLY A 58 -10.02 8.48 -10.53
CA GLY A 58 -10.06 8.63 -9.07
C GLY A 58 -8.99 7.80 -8.34
N ARG A 59 -7.92 7.41 -9.03
CA ARG A 59 -6.79 6.62 -8.53
C ARG A 59 -5.62 7.46 -8.06
N CYS A 60 -5.84 8.75 -7.88
CA CYS A 60 -4.98 9.63 -7.12
C CYS A 60 -5.03 9.31 -5.63
N GLN A 61 -4.64 8.09 -5.30
CA GLN A 61 -4.06 7.83 -4.01
C GLN A 61 -2.57 7.94 -4.25
N SER A 62 -1.92 8.86 -3.53
CA SER A 62 -0.48 8.84 -3.41
C SER A 62 -0.06 7.38 -3.31
N THR A 63 1.02 7.01 -3.98
CA THR A 63 1.94 6.11 -3.32
C THR A 63 2.18 6.70 -1.94
N LYS A 64 1.33 6.36 -0.96
CA LYS A 64 1.86 5.88 0.30
C LYS A 64 2.86 4.87 -0.20
N THR A 65 4.13 5.27 -0.20
CA THR A 65 5.17 4.39 0.23
C THR A 65 4.54 3.67 1.41
N THR A 66 3.94 2.53 1.13
CA THR A 66 3.78 1.48 2.10
C THR A 66 5.24 1.13 2.35
N THR A 67 5.89 1.92 3.19
CA THR A 67 6.72 1.35 4.22
C THR A 67 5.78 0.39 4.90
N THR A 68 5.71 -0.82 4.35
CA THR A 68 5.15 -2.00 4.95
C THR A 68 6.05 -2.33 6.13
N THR A 69 6.05 -1.45 7.10
CA THR A 69 6.23 -1.75 8.51
C THR A 69 4.94 -1.38 9.23
N ALA A 70 3.80 -1.43 8.53
CA ALA A 70 2.60 -1.91 9.17
C ALA A 70 2.72 -3.44 9.17
N SER A 71 3.37 -3.99 10.20
CA SER A 71 2.96 -5.30 10.69
C SER A 71 1.44 -5.26 10.70
N ASN A 72 0.77 -6.17 9.99
CA ASN A 72 -0.69 -6.28 9.98
C ASN A 72 -1.15 -6.51 11.43
N CYS A 73 -1.31 -5.43 12.19
CA CYS A 73 -1.78 -5.45 13.55
C CYS A 73 -3.29 -5.50 13.53
N VAL A 74 -3.79 -6.66 13.14
CA VAL A 74 -5.20 -6.97 13.14
C VAL A 74 -5.36 -8.28 13.88
N ASP A 75 -6.45 -8.37 14.63
CA ASP A 75 -6.83 -9.61 15.29
C ASP A 75 -7.22 -10.63 14.22
N LYS A 76 -6.75 -11.88 14.38
CA LYS A 76 -6.99 -12.95 13.41
C LYS A 76 -8.39 -13.52 13.59
N THR A 77 -9.28 -13.28 12.63
CA THR A 77 -10.61 -13.88 12.57
C THR A 77 -10.57 -15.19 11.79
N ASN A 78 -10.23 -16.30 12.45
CA ASN A 78 -10.28 -17.62 11.84
C ASN A 78 -11.63 -18.31 12.12
N PRO A 79 -12.18 -19.17 11.24
CA PRO A 79 -13.27 -20.06 11.61
C PRO A 79 -12.73 -21.07 12.65
N GLY A 80 -13.07 -20.85 13.92
CA GLY A 80 -12.50 -21.58 15.06
C GLY A 80 -11.34 -20.89 15.78
N GLY A 81 -11.07 -19.60 15.50
CA GLY A 81 -10.20 -18.76 16.34
C GLY A 81 -10.95 -18.25 17.58
N PRO A 82 -10.24 -17.79 18.63
CA PRO A 82 -10.89 -17.17 19.78
C PRO A 82 -11.48 -15.82 19.37
N ASP A 83 -12.70 -15.53 19.81
CA ASP A 83 -13.22 -14.17 19.78
C ASP A 83 -12.32 -13.29 20.67
N CYS A 84 -11.44 -12.54 20.03
CA CYS A 84 -10.46 -11.69 20.71
C CYS A 84 -11.17 -10.69 21.65
N SER A 85 -12.35 -10.21 21.26
CA SER A 85 -13.19 -9.33 22.07
C SER A 85 -13.58 -9.93 23.44
N GLU A 86 -13.85 -11.24 23.51
CA GLU A 86 -14.24 -11.90 24.76
C GLU A 86 -13.04 -12.35 25.60
N THR A 87 -11.90 -12.59 24.96
CA THR A 87 -10.69 -13.14 25.61
C THR A 87 -9.64 -12.07 25.97
N ALA A 88 -9.95 -10.79 25.81
CA ALA A 88 -9.05 -9.66 26.08
C ALA A 88 -8.44 -9.65 27.50
N TYR A 89 -9.17 -10.13 28.51
CA TYR A 89 -8.67 -10.18 29.89
C TYR A 89 -7.50 -11.18 30.06
N LEU A 90 -7.41 -12.19 29.20
CA LEU A 90 -6.35 -13.21 29.22
C LEU A 90 -5.02 -12.70 28.68
N CYS A 91 -4.97 -11.52 28.06
CA CYS A 91 -3.71 -10.89 27.63
C CYS A 91 -2.74 -10.62 28.79
N LYS A 92 -3.24 -10.53 30.04
CA LYS A 92 -2.42 -10.39 31.25
C LYS A 92 -2.04 -11.73 31.89
N ASN A 93 -2.65 -12.83 31.48
CA ASN A 93 -2.38 -14.16 32.03
C ASN A 93 -1.11 -14.73 31.37
N PRO A 94 -0.06 -15.07 32.12
CA PRO A 94 1.19 -15.61 31.56
C PRO A 94 0.97 -16.87 30.72
N ALA A 95 -0.04 -17.70 31.03
CA ALA A 95 -0.32 -18.91 30.28
C ALA A 95 -0.87 -18.67 28.85
N PHE A 96 -1.58 -17.56 28.62
CA PHE A 96 -2.29 -17.29 27.36
C PHE A 96 -1.79 -16.04 26.64
N SER A 97 -1.02 -15.19 27.30
CA SER A 97 -0.51 -13.92 26.78
C SER A 97 0.32 -14.09 25.50
N ALA A 98 1.12 -15.15 25.36
CA ALA A 98 1.91 -15.41 24.15
C ALA A 98 1.02 -15.81 22.95
N TYR A 99 0.02 -16.65 23.20
CA TYR A 99 -0.95 -17.07 22.19
C TYR A 99 -1.79 -15.89 21.72
N LEU A 100 -2.33 -15.09 22.64
CA LEU A 100 -3.13 -13.90 22.31
C LEU A 100 -2.28 -12.75 21.74
N ALA A 101 -1.01 -12.62 22.10
CA ALA A 101 -0.11 -11.68 21.42
C ALA A 101 0.10 -12.04 19.94
N THR A 102 0.00 -13.34 19.60
CA THR A 102 0.18 -13.84 18.22
C THR A 102 -1.12 -13.87 17.42
N GLN A 103 -2.26 -14.07 18.09
CA GLN A 103 -3.57 -14.20 17.46
C GLN A 103 -4.41 -12.92 17.53
N CYS A 104 -4.26 -12.15 18.61
CA CYS A 104 -5.03 -10.94 18.93
C CYS A 104 -4.10 -9.75 19.30
N PRO A 105 -3.13 -9.39 18.44
CA PRO A 105 -2.14 -8.36 18.74
C PRO A 105 -2.76 -6.98 18.98
N LYS A 106 -3.90 -6.69 18.34
CA LYS A 106 -4.61 -5.41 18.48
C LYS A 106 -5.39 -5.37 19.79
N THR A 107 -6.13 -6.44 20.12
CA THR A 107 -6.86 -6.55 21.38
C THR A 107 -5.94 -6.51 22.60
N CYS A 108 -4.76 -7.15 22.52
CA CYS A 108 -3.80 -7.17 23.63
C CYS A 108 -2.86 -5.94 23.70
N GLY A 109 -3.05 -4.93 22.84
CA GLY A 109 -2.18 -3.74 22.80
C GLY A 109 -0.70 -4.07 22.60
N LYS A 110 -0.42 -5.11 21.79
CA LYS A 110 0.95 -5.50 21.38
C LYS A 110 1.37 -4.83 20.08
N CYS A 111 0.56 -3.87 19.69
CA CYS A 111 0.76 -2.80 18.75
C CYS A 111 0.49 -1.50 19.51
#